data_AF-A0A821Q9E5-F1
#
_entry.id   AF-A0A821Q9E5-F1
#
_cell.length_a   1.000
_cell.length_b   1.000
_cell.length_c   1.000
_cell.angle_alpha   90.00
_cell.angle_beta   90.00
_cell.angle_gamma   90.00
#
_symmetry.space_group_name_H-M   'P 1'
#
loop_
_entity.id
_entity.type
_entity.pdbx_description
1 polymer ?
#
loop_
_entity_poly.entity_id
_entity_poly.type
_entity_poly.pdbx_seq_one_letter_code
_entity_poly.pdbx_strand_id
1 'polypeptide(L)'
;MLFCFIENEIQLAGYKILNALWIMGTKGRQFVDREWIIDELNRHRPLVGDCLSSFASCFPVAFFEPEFNGNNKNASNVSQLSPEAHDVMTNISRTIPNLKKLIADIEEHADSQVKYEDAPYVVEVILPCLCSYLSYWWSMGPEKVKQIT
;
A
#
# COMPACT_ATOMS: atom_id res chain seq x y z
N MET A 1 7.79 9.17 -19.33
CA MET A 1 6.61 9.90 -19.88
C MET A 1 5.57 8.87 -20.32
N LEU A 2 5.02 8.07 -19.40
CA LEU A 2 4.00 7.06 -19.76
C LEU A 2 2.89 6.86 -18.72
N PHE A 3 2.74 7.76 -17.74
CA PHE A 3 1.57 7.76 -16.86
C PHE A 3 1.03 9.19 -16.81
N CYS A 4 0.32 9.55 -17.87
CA CYS A 4 -0.41 10.81 -18.00
C CYS A 4 -1.87 10.52 -17.63
N PHE A 5 -2.44 11.30 -16.70
CA PHE A 5 -3.85 11.30 -16.25
C PHE A 5 -4.48 9.91 -16.07
N ILE A 6 -4.40 9.36 -14.86
CA ILE A 6 -5.31 8.26 -14.53
C ILE A 6 -6.69 8.85 -14.29
N GLU A 7 -7.66 8.48 -15.13
CA GLU A 7 -9.06 8.82 -14.97
C GLU A 7 -9.56 8.37 -13.59
N ASN A 8 -10.44 9.16 -12.98
CA ASN A 8 -10.93 8.98 -11.63
C ASN A 8 -11.38 7.55 -11.30
N GLU A 9 -12.12 6.93 -12.22
CA GLU A 9 -12.60 5.55 -12.08
C GLU A 9 -11.47 4.54 -12.02
N ILE A 10 -10.39 4.76 -12.78
CA ILE A 10 -9.21 3.89 -12.78
C ILE A 10 -8.44 4.05 -11.46
N GLN A 11 -8.33 5.27 -10.92
CA GLN A 11 -7.72 5.46 -9.59
C GLN A 11 -8.54 4.77 -8.51
N LEU A 12 -9.87 4.92 -8.55
CA LEU A 12 -10.79 4.27 -7.61
C LEU A 12 -10.71 2.74 -7.69
N ALA A 13 -10.64 2.18 -8.89
CA ALA A 13 -10.40 0.76 -9.10
C ALA A 13 -9.02 0.32 -8.58
N GLY A 14 -7.98 1.13 -8.83
CA GLY A 14 -6.63 0.89 -8.33
C GLY A 14 -6.59 0.84 -6.80
N TYR A 15 -7.27 1.76 -6.13
CA TYR A 15 -7.45 1.76 -4.68
C TYR A 15 -8.15 0.50 -4.16
N LYS A 16 -9.20 0.01 -4.85
CA LYS A 16 -9.86 -1.24 -4.50
C LYS A 16 -8.93 -2.45 -4.66
N ILE A 17 -8.17 -2.51 -5.75
CA ILE A 17 -7.18 -3.58 -6.02
C ILE A 17 -6.08 -3.56 -4.95
N LEU A 18 -5.52 -2.39 -4.67
CA LEU A 18 -4.51 -2.19 -3.62
C LEU A 18 -5.00 -2.70 -2.27
N ASN A 19 -6.21 -2.30 -1.87
CA ASN A 19 -6.79 -2.70 -0.59
C ASN A 19 -7.03 -4.21 -0.51
N ALA A 20 -7.52 -4.82 -1.59
CA ALA A 20 -7.76 -6.26 -1.65
C ALA A 20 -6.45 -7.06 -1.54
N LEU A 21 -5.41 -6.66 -2.29
CA LEU A 21 -4.10 -7.29 -2.23
C LEU A 21 -3.46 -7.12 -0.85
N TRP A 22 -3.57 -5.94 -0.25
CA TRP A 22 -3.05 -5.68 1.10
C TRP A 22 -3.70 -6.60 2.13
N ILE A 23 -5.04 -6.65 2.19
CA ILE A 23 -5.78 -7.53 3.11
C ILE A 23 -5.38 -8.99 2.92
N MET A 24 -5.31 -9.45 1.66
CA MET A 24 -4.94 -10.81 1.33
C MET A 24 -3.52 -11.15 1.81
N GLY A 25 -2.57 -10.23 1.59
CA GLY A 25 -1.17 -10.41 1.95
C GLY A 25 -0.87 -10.31 3.44
N THR A 26 -1.60 -9.46 4.19
CA THR A 26 -1.28 -9.17 5.60
C THR A 26 -2.27 -9.74 6.62
N LYS A 27 -3.52 -10.02 6.21
CA LYS A 27 -4.62 -10.38 7.12
C LYS A 27 -5.38 -11.64 6.70
N GLY A 28 -4.87 -12.46 5.76
CA GLY A 28 -5.58 -13.63 5.22
C GLY A 28 -6.21 -14.55 6.28
N ARG A 29 -5.51 -14.82 7.39
CA ARG A 29 -6.01 -15.63 8.52
C ARG A 29 -7.17 -15.02 9.31
N GLN A 30 -7.43 -13.71 9.21
CA GLN A 30 -8.52 -13.04 9.91
C GLN A 30 -9.87 -13.18 9.21
N PHE A 31 -9.88 -13.58 7.93
CA PHE A 31 -11.08 -13.63 7.08
C PHE A 31 -11.45 -15.05 6.63
N VAL A 32 -10.61 -16.05 6.93
CA VAL A 32 -10.75 -17.40 6.41
C VAL A 32 -10.39 -18.41 7.51
N ASP A 33 -11.34 -19.27 7.86
CA ASP A 33 -11.14 -20.31 8.88
C ASP A 33 -10.74 -21.67 8.30
N ARG A 34 -10.86 -21.85 6.97
CA ARG A 34 -10.56 -23.12 6.31
C ARG A 34 -9.06 -23.26 6.07
N GLU A 35 -8.44 -24.23 6.74
CA GLU A 35 -6.99 -24.45 6.75
C GLU A 35 -6.37 -24.58 5.34
N TRP A 36 -7.00 -25.36 4.43
CA TRP A 36 -6.49 -25.50 3.06
C TRP A 36 -6.51 -24.18 2.26
N ILE A 37 -7.44 -23.27 2.55
CA ILE A 37 -7.46 -21.94 1.90
C ILE A 37 -6.34 -21.09 2.48
N ILE A 38 -6.09 -21.17 3.79
CA ILE A 38 -4.98 -20.49 4.46
C ILE A 38 -3.63 -20.97 3.90
N ASP A 39 -3.46 -22.28 3.69
CA ASP A 39 -2.24 -22.83 3.11
C ASP A 39 -2.00 -22.32 1.69
N GLU A 40 -3.05 -22.27 0.86
CA GLU A 40 -2.96 -21.72 -0.50
C GLU A 40 -2.65 -20.21 -0.47
N LEU A 41 -3.28 -19.45 0.43
CA LEU A 41 -2.96 -18.03 0.62
C LEU A 41 -1.51 -17.81 1.06
N ASN A 42 -1.02 -18.63 1.99
CA ASN A 42 0.37 -18.54 2.47
C ASN A 42 1.35 -18.88 1.35
N ARG A 43 1.03 -19.87 0.50
CA ARG A 43 1.85 -20.28 -0.64
C ARG A 43 2.02 -19.16 -1.67
N HIS A 44 0.98 -18.35 -1.90
CA HIS A 44 1.02 -17.25 -2.88
C HIS A 44 1.33 -15.88 -2.27
N ARG A 45 1.51 -15.78 -0.95
CA ARG A 45 1.78 -14.50 -0.27
C ARG A 45 2.98 -13.73 -0.86
N PRO A 46 4.12 -14.37 -1.21
CA PRO A 46 5.22 -13.65 -1.87
C PRO A 46 4.81 -13.01 -3.21
N LEU A 47 3.99 -13.71 -4.02
CA LEU A 47 3.50 -13.17 -5.30
C LEU A 47 2.55 -11.98 -5.09
N VAL A 48 1.75 -12.00 -4.02
CA VAL A 48 0.92 -10.85 -3.61
C VAL A 48 1.82 -9.66 -3.23
N GLY A 49 2.93 -9.92 -2.53
CA GLY A 49 3.96 -8.94 -2.23
C GLY A 49 4.60 -8.33 -3.48
N ASP A 50 4.96 -9.15 -4.46
CA ASP A 50 5.51 -8.68 -5.75
C ASP A 50 4.50 -7.82 -6.53
N CYS A 51 3.23 -8.21 -6.52
CA CYS A 51 2.15 -7.43 -7.14
C CYS A 51 1.99 -6.07 -6.45
N LEU A 52 1.96 -6.04 -5.11
CA LEU A 52 1.88 -4.80 -4.34
C LEU A 52 3.09 -3.91 -4.56
N SER A 53 4.28 -4.49 -4.64
CA SER A 53 5.53 -3.76 -4.90
C SER A 53 5.55 -3.12 -6.28
N SER A 54 5.15 -3.88 -7.30
CA SER A 54 4.98 -3.38 -8.66
C SER A 54 3.94 -2.26 -8.69
N PHE A 55 2.81 -2.45 -8.01
CA PHE A 55 1.77 -1.45 -7.88
C PHE A 55 2.28 -0.18 -7.19
N ALA A 56 3.01 -0.30 -6.09
CA ALA A 56 3.59 0.82 -5.34
C ALA A 56 4.55 1.67 -6.17
N SER A 57 5.29 1.06 -7.10
CA SER A 57 6.23 1.76 -7.99
C SER A 57 5.57 2.51 -9.15
N CYS A 58 4.37 2.12 -9.54
CA CYS A 58 3.70 2.62 -10.75
C CYS A 58 2.41 3.39 -10.45
N PHE A 59 1.80 3.20 -9.28
CA PHE A 59 0.54 3.81 -8.93
C PHE A 59 0.75 5.29 -8.57
N PRO A 60 0.08 6.24 -9.24
CA PRO A 60 0.35 7.67 -9.10
C PRO A 60 -0.38 8.25 -7.89
N VAL A 61 -0.34 7.57 -6.76
CA VAL A 61 -0.98 7.98 -5.51
C VAL A 61 -0.09 7.63 -4.33
N ALA A 62 0.10 8.58 -3.42
CA ALA A 62 0.80 8.43 -2.15
C ALA A 62 -0.09 7.72 -1.13
N PHE A 63 -0.42 6.45 -1.35
CA PHE A 63 -1.42 5.75 -0.54
C PHE A 63 -0.99 5.45 0.92
N PHE A 64 0.31 5.56 1.25
CA PHE A 64 0.78 5.52 2.64
C PHE A 64 0.78 6.90 3.32
N GLU A 65 0.63 7.97 2.54
CA GLU A 65 0.60 9.35 3.03
C GLU A 65 -0.44 10.16 2.22
N PRO A 66 -1.74 9.83 2.32
CA PRO A 66 -2.78 10.35 1.44
C PRO A 66 -2.90 11.88 1.43
N GLU A 67 -2.44 12.54 2.49
CA GLU A 67 -2.34 14.00 2.60
C GLU A 67 -1.47 14.65 1.51
N PHE A 68 -0.52 13.93 0.92
CA PHE A 68 0.34 14.44 -0.15
C PHE A 68 -0.20 14.17 -1.55
N ASN A 69 -1.34 13.48 -1.69
CA ASN A 69 -1.96 13.24 -3.00
C ASN A 69 -2.30 14.55 -3.74
N GLY A 70 -2.69 15.60 -3.02
CA GLY A 70 -2.97 16.91 -3.62
C GLY A 70 -1.75 17.57 -4.28
N ASN A 71 -0.53 17.17 -3.90
CA ASN A 71 0.71 17.67 -4.49
C ASN A 71 1.12 16.88 -5.73
N ASN A 72 0.53 15.71 -5.97
CA ASN A 72 0.85 14.89 -7.12
C ASN A 72 0.01 15.31 -8.34
N LYS A 73 0.68 15.90 -9.34
CA LYS A 73 0.06 16.31 -10.61
C LYS A 73 -0.57 15.15 -11.40
N ASN A 74 -0.18 13.90 -11.10
CA ASN A 74 -0.68 12.70 -11.74
C ASN A 74 -1.85 12.05 -10.97
N ALA A 75 -2.07 12.46 -9.72
CA ALA A 75 -3.21 12.01 -8.91
C ALA A 75 -4.43 12.88 -9.20
N SER A 76 -5.60 12.26 -9.19
CA SER A 76 -6.87 12.97 -9.30
C SER A 76 -7.43 13.16 -7.91
N ASN A 77 -8.24 14.19 -7.70
CA ASN A 77 -8.83 14.46 -6.38
C ASN A 77 -10.05 13.55 -6.12
N VAL A 78 -9.79 12.24 -6.04
CA VAL A 78 -10.81 11.18 -6.06
C VAL A 78 -11.80 11.28 -4.89
N SER A 79 -11.36 11.85 -3.77
CA SER A 79 -12.19 12.04 -2.56
C SER A 79 -13.37 13.00 -2.73
N GLN A 80 -13.42 13.80 -3.80
CA GLN A 80 -14.48 14.78 -4.05
C GLN A 80 -15.51 14.35 -5.09
N LEU A 81 -15.43 13.12 -5.60
CA LEU A 81 -16.15 12.71 -6.80
C LEU A 81 -17.51 12.10 -6.52
N SER A 82 -17.61 11.25 -5.50
CA SER A 82 -18.86 10.56 -5.17
C SER A 82 -18.86 9.99 -3.74
N PRO A 83 -20.04 9.68 -3.18
CA PRO A 83 -20.16 8.99 -1.89
C PRO A 83 -19.40 7.65 -1.86
N GLU A 84 -19.41 6.90 -2.96
CA GLU A 84 -18.69 5.62 -3.09
C GLU A 84 -17.18 5.81 -3.06
N ALA A 85 -16.67 6.88 -3.68
CA ALA A 85 -15.25 7.22 -3.62
C ALA A 85 -14.81 7.57 -2.20
N HIS A 86 -15.65 8.29 -1.44
CA HIS A 86 -15.39 8.60 -0.04
C HIS A 86 -15.33 7.34 0.84
N ASP A 87 -16.24 6.39 0.62
CA ASP A 87 -16.27 5.13 1.36
C ASP A 87 -15.00 4.29 1.10
N VAL A 88 -14.58 4.19 -0.16
CA VAL A 88 -13.35 3.48 -0.53
C VAL A 88 -12.12 4.10 0.13
N MET A 89 -12.00 5.43 0.11
CA MET A 89 -10.89 6.15 0.75
C MET A 89 -10.88 5.96 2.27
N THR A 90 -12.07 5.93 2.88
CA THR A 90 -12.24 5.66 4.31
C THR A 90 -11.82 4.24 4.66
N ASN A 91 -12.21 3.26 3.84
CA ASN A 91 -11.87 1.86 4.04
C ASN A 91 -10.36 1.60 3.93
N ILE A 92 -9.70 2.24 2.95
CA ILE A 92 -8.25 2.16 2.79
C ILE A 92 -7.53 2.72 4.01
N SER A 93 -7.95 3.90 4.49
CA SER A 93 -7.34 4.55 5.66
C SER A 93 -7.43 3.70 6.94
N ARG A 94 -8.41 2.78 7.02
CA ARG A 94 -8.54 1.83 8.14
C ARG A 94 -7.71 0.55 7.96
N THR A 95 -7.41 0.20 6.72
CA THR A 95 -6.84 -1.10 6.37
C THR A 95 -5.33 -1.02 6.18
N ILE A 96 -4.89 0.01 5.44
CA ILE A 96 -3.50 0.26 5.09
C ILE A 96 -2.94 1.26 6.11
N PRO A 97 -1.89 0.90 6.87
CA PRO A 97 -1.25 1.83 7.81
C PRO A 97 -0.54 2.97 7.07
N ASN A 98 -0.37 4.11 7.75
CA ASN A 98 0.46 5.19 7.20
C ASN A 98 1.95 4.83 7.19
N LEU A 99 2.73 5.57 6.41
CA LEU A 99 4.16 5.33 6.23
C LEU A 99 4.92 5.26 7.56
N LYS A 100 4.65 6.21 8.47
CA LYS A 100 5.31 6.28 9.77
C LYS A 100 5.07 5.02 10.59
N LYS A 101 3.84 4.51 10.59
CA LYS A 101 3.50 3.27 11.28
C LYS A 101 4.19 2.07 10.66
N LEU A 102 4.23 1.96 9.32
CA LEU A 102 4.91 0.85 8.65
C LEU A 102 6.41 0.80 8.94
N ILE A 103 7.08 1.96 8.95
CA ILE A 103 8.50 2.04 9.29
C ILE A 103 8.70 1.56 10.74
N ALA A 104 7.89 2.06 11.68
CA ALA A 104 7.98 1.63 13.08
C ALA A 104 7.71 0.13 13.26
N ASP A 105 6.71 -0.42 12.57
CA ASP A 105 6.37 -1.85 12.63
C ASP A 105 7.54 -2.72 12.06
N ILE A 106 8.27 -2.24 11.05
CA ILE A 106 9.45 -2.93 10.50
C ILE A 106 10.66 -2.82 11.45
N GLU A 107 10.91 -1.64 12.02
CA GLU A 107 11.98 -1.44 13.01
C GLU A 107 11.75 -2.32 14.23
N GLU A 108 10.53 -2.34 14.77
CA GLU A 108 10.15 -3.22 15.87
C GLU A 108 10.34 -4.69 15.49
N HIS A 109 9.92 -5.10 14.28
CA HIS A 109 10.13 -6.47 13.83
C HIS A 109 11.61 -6.83 13.72
N ALA A 110 12.46 -5.93 13.21
CA ALA A 110 13.89 -6.14 13.06
C ALA A 110 14.64 -6.22 14.40
N ASP A 111 14.21 -5.45 15.40
CA ASP A 111 14.81 -5.44 16.73
C ASP A 111 14.24 -6.53 17.65
N SER A 112 13.07 -7.07 17.32
CA SER A 112 12.42 -8.14 18.06
C SER A 112 13.10 -9.50 17.86
N GLN A 113 12.81 -10.45 18.76
CA GLN A 113 13.15 -11.87 18.57
C GLN A 113 12.04 -12.64 17.83
N VAL A 114 11.12 -11.92 17.16
CA VAL A 114 10.02 -12.53 16.39
C VAL A 114 10.63 -13.26 15.21
N LYS A 115 10.28 -14.54 15.04
CA LYS A 115 10.78 -15.30 13.90
C LYS A 115 9.99 -14.92 12.65
N TYR A 116 10.62 -15.11 11.49
CA TYR A 116 9.95 -14.97 10.21
C TYR A 116 8.65 -15.81 10.13
N GLU A 117 8.63 -17.01 10.72
CA GLU A 117 7.46 -17.91 10.75
C GLU A 117 6.23 -17.28 11.44
N ASP A 118 6.45 -16.38 12.39
CA ASP A 118 5.40 -15.73 13.17
C ASP A 118 4.79 -14.51 12.43
N ALA A 119 5.57 -13.86 11.57
CA ALA A 119 5.16 -12.67 10.83
C ALA A 119 5.72 -12.62 9.39
N PRO A 120 5.47 -13.65 8.56
CA PRO A 120 6.09 -13.75 7.24
C PRO A 120 5.63 -12.64 6.28
N TYR A 121 4.44 -12.07 6.50
CA TYR A 121 3.90 -10.95 5.73
C TYR A 121 4.74 -9.67 5.87
N VAL A 122 5.50 -9.49 6.97
CA VAL A 122 6.38 -8.32 7.12
C VAL A 122 7.48 -8.38 6.06
N VAL A 123 8.12 -9.54 5.91
CA VAL A 123 9.23 -9.75 4.96
C VAL A 123 8.74 -9.93 3.54
N GLU A 124 7.63 -10.65 3.33
CA GLU A 124 7.15 -11.02 1.99
C GLU A 124 6.26 -9.97 1.33
N VAL A 125 5.59 -9.11 2.11
CA VAL A 125 4.58 -8.18 1.58
C VAL A 125 4.93 -6.74 1.91
N ILE A 126 5.08 -6.44 3.20
CA ILE A 126 5.25 -5.05 3.65
C ILE A 126 6.61 -4.51 3.19
N LEU A 127 7.70 -5.22 3.48
CA LEU A 127 9.05 -4.78 3.17
C LEU A 127 9.27 -4.51 1.67
N PRO A 128 8.99 -5.44 0.72
CA PRO A 128 9.21 -5.18 -0.70
C PRO A 128 8.28 -4.07 -1.24
N CYS A 129 7.05 -3.99 -0.73
CA CYS A 129 6.11 -2.92 -1.08
C CYS A 129 6.65 -1.56 -0.64
N LEU A 130 7.14 -1.47 0.60
CA LEU A 130 7.71 -0.25 1.16
C LEU A 130 9.00 0.17 0.43
N CYS A 131 9.90 -0.76 0.15
CA CYS A 131 11.11 -0.48 -0.62
C CYS A 131 10.79 0.10 -2.01
N SER A 132 9.78 -0.46 -2.67
CA SER A 132 9.32 0.01 -4.00
C SER A 132 8.63 1.36 -3.92
N TYR A 133 7.76 1.56 -2.92
CA TYR A 133 7.10 2.82 -2.64
C TYR A 133 8.12 3.94 -2.38
N LEU A 134 9.04 3.74 -1.44
CA LEU A 134 10.05 4.72 -1.07
C LEU A 134 10.95 5.05 -2.26
N SER A 135 11.39 4.06 -3.04
CA SER A 135 12.22 4.33 -4.22
C SER A 135 11.57 5.31 -5.20
N TYR A 136 10.24 5.27 -5.32
CA TYR A 136 9.48 6.18 -6.18
C TYR A 136 9.13 7.50 -5.48
N TRP A 137 8.50 7.42 -4.30
CA TRP A 137 7.94 8.54 -3.57
C TRP A 137 8.96 9.38 -2.82
N TRP A 138 10.13 8.84 -2.47
CA TRP A 138 11.22 9.63 -1.89
C TRP A 138 11.60 10.83 -2.78
N SER A 139 11.52 10.63 -4.09
CA SER A 139 11.80 11.69 -5.06
C SER A 139 10.66 12.71 -5.24
N MET A 140 9.46 12.44 -4.69
CA MET A 140 8.25 13.26 -4.80
C MET A 140 7.72 13.77 -3.44
N GLY A 141 8.33 13.33 -2.34
CA GLY A 141 7.91 13.64 -0.99
C GLY A 141 8.16 15.09 -0.55
N PRO A 142 7.65 15.48 0.62
CA PRO A 142 7.72 16.84 1.14
C PRO A 142 9.14 17.38 1.35
N GLU A 143 10.15 16.51 1.42
CA GLU A 143 11.56 16.93 1.54
C GLU A 143 12.05 17.72 0.32
N LYS A 144 11.53 17.45 -0.88
CA LYS A 144 11.81 18.31 -2.05
C LYS A 144 11.05 19.63 -2.01
N VAL A 145 9.84 19.66 -1.43
CA VAL A 145 9.05 20.89 -1.28
C VAL A 145 9.76 21.89 -0.37
N LYS A 146 10.48 21.40 0.66
CA LYS A 146 11.30 22.23 1.55
C LYS A 146 12.61 22.75 0.93
N GLN A 147 13.04 22.25 -0.23
CA GLN A 147 14.26 22.72 -0.91
C GLN A 147 13.98 23.81 -1.97
N ILE A 148 12.72 24.17 -2.20
CA ILE A 148 12.31 25.19 -3.19
C ILE A 148 11.53 26.35 -2.51
N THR A 149 11.72 26.54 -1.20
CA THR A 149 11.31 27.74 -0.46
C THR A 149 12.53 28.32 0.23
#